data_AF-N9ERL5-F1
#
_entry.id   AF-N9ERL5-F1
#
_cell.length_a   1.000
_cell.length_b   1.000
_cell.length_c   1.000
_cell.angle_alpha   90.00
_cell.angle_beta   90.00
_cell.angle_gamma   90.00
#
_symmetry.space_group_name_H-M   'P 1'
#
loop_
_entity.id
_entity.type
_entity.pdbx_description
1 polymer ?
#
loop_
_entity_poly.entity_id
_entity_poly.type
_entity_poly.pdbx_seq_one_letter_code
_entity_poly.pdbx_strand_id
1 'polypeptide(L)'
;MFRWVNHLQFNLGQIILFILVIVGIGYGCYATVLHFQTASQLNEARKAMDDIRLVLIWSVKQQPNAVVKTCNFNNIQHVIKQDELKRMNQLLNWNLNIVQQTQYVEHIKVYAMNDLHTCMIKAYFKNNHFVSEHLAGKYIAYQYDLKNNKTECLTDIEKYSLVKSCTRL
;
A
#
# COMPACT_ATOMS: atom_id res chain seq x y z
N MET A 1 1.05 43.53 -50.85
CA MET A 1 1.72 42.22 -50.72
C MET A 1 1.45 41.70 -49.32
N PHE A 2 0.40 40.89 -49.11
CA PHE A 2 0.26 39.97 -47.97
C PHE A 2 -0.87 39.00 -48.31
N ARG A 3 -0.49 37.84 -48.86
CA ARG A 3 -1.39 36.75 -49.22
C ARG A 3 -1.36 35.75 -48.07
N TRP A 4 -2.24 35.91 -47.10
CA TRP A 4 -2.51 34.88 -46.10
C TRP A 4 -3.45 33.84 -46.73
N VAL A 5 -2.90 32.74 -47.23
CA VAL A 5 -3.68 31.56 -47.61
C VAL A 5 -3.14 30.40 -46.79
N ASN A 6 -3.70 30.23 -45.59
CA ASN A 6 -3.65 28.96 -44.88
C ASN A 6 -4.97 28.24 -45.15
N HIS A 7 -5.07 27.60 -46.32
CA HIS A 7 -6.10 26.60 -46.56
C HIS A 7 -5.55 25.24 -46.14
N LEU A 8 -5.63 24.93 -44.85
CA LEU A 8 -5.53 23.56 -44.37
C LEU A 8 -6.84 22.84 -44.79
N GLN A 9 -6.90 22.34 -46.01
CA GLN A 9 -7.98 21.44 -46.44
C GLN A 9 -7.72 20.07 -45.84
N PHE A 10 -8.15 19.87 -44.60
CA PHE A 10 -8.14 18.53 -44.01
C PHE A 10 -9.27 17.71 -44.63
N ASN A 11 -8.91 16.58 -45.23
CA ASN A 11 -9.88 15.59 -45.66
C ASN A 11 -10.59 15.00 -44.42
N LEU A 12 -11.87 14.65 -44.55
CA LEU A 12 -12.68 14.07 -43.46
C LEU A 12 -11.96 12.90 -42.77
N GLY A 13 -11.29 12.05 -43.54
CA GLY A 13 -10.49 10.93 -43.01
C GLY A 13 -9.29 11.35 -42.15
N GLN A 14 -8.63 12.47 -42.48
CA GLN A 14 -7.56 13.03 -41.65
C GLN A 14 -8.11 13.61 -40.35
N ILE A 15 -9.26 14.29 -40.40
CA ILE A 15 -9.94 14.82 -39.20
C ILE A 15 -10.32 13.68 -38.24
N ILE A 16 -10.91 12.60 -38.76
CA ILE A 16 -11.26 11.42 -37.97
C ILE A 16 -10.02 10.79 -37.34
N LEU A 17 -8.92 10.66 -38.10
CA LEU A 17 -7.66 10.12 -37.59
C LEU A 17 -7.11 10.98 -36.44
N PHE A 18 -7.12 12.31 -36.58
CA PHE A 18 -6.69 13.22 -35.52
C PHE A 18 -7.53 13.07 -34.25
N ILE A 19 -8.86 12.96 -34.37
CA ILE A 19 -9.74 12.75 -33.22
C ILE A 19 -9.41 11.42 -32.53
N LEU A 20 -9.23 10.33 -33.29
CA LEU A 20 -8.86 9.03 -32.73
C LEU A 20 -7.51 9.07 -32.01
N VAL A 21 -6.52 9.77 -32.56
CA VAL A 21 -5.21 9.95 -31.93
C VAL A 21 -5.35 10.73 -30.62
N ILE A 22 -6.11 11.84 -30.61
CA ILE A 22 -6.33 12.64 -29.40
C ILE A 22 -7.04 11.81 -28.32
N VAL A 23 -8.09 11.07 -28.69
CA VAL A 23 -8.82 10.19 -27.75
C VAL A 23 -7.91 9.09 -27.22
N GLY A 24 -7.08 8.47 -28.08
CA GLY A 24 -6.13 7.44 -27.66
C GLY A 24 -5.07 7.95 -26.69
N ILE A 25 -4.50 9.13 -26.96
CA ILE A 25 -3.56 9.80 -26.04
C ILE A 25 -4.25 10.14 -24.72
N GLY A 26 -5.44 10.72 -24.78
CA GLY A 26 -6.23 11.07 -23.59
C GLY A 26 -6.51 9.86 -22.70
N TYR A 27 -6.92 8.74 -23.31
CA TYR A 27 -7.16 7.49 -22.60
C TYR A 27 -5.86 6.92 -21.99
N GLY A 28 -4.74 6.98 -22.70
CA GLY A 28 -3.43 6.56 -22.19
C GLY A 28 -2.97 7.38 -20.98
N CYS A 29 -3.10 8.70 -21.03
CA CYS A 29 -2.80 9.59 -19.90
C CYS A 29 -3.72 9.28 -18.70
N TYR A 30 -5.02 9.09 -18.94
CA TYR A 30 -5.96 8.74 -17.89
C TYR A 30 -5.59 7.42 -17.19
N ALA A 31 -5.30 6.36 -17.97
CA ALA A 31 -4.94 5.05 -17.44
C ALA A 31 -3.64 5.06 -16.64
N THR A 32 -2.64 5.84 -17.08
CA THR A 32 -1.36 5.97 -16.37
C THR A 32 -1.51 6.70 -15.04
N VAL A 33 -2.25 7.81 -14.99
CA VAL A 33 -2.53 8.53 -13.75
C VAL A 33 -3.25 7.63 -12.74
N LEU A 34 -4.28 6.90 -13.18
CA LEU A 34 -5.02 5.97 -12.33
C LEU A 34 -4.12 4.85 -11.79
N HIS A 35 -3.19 4.33 -12.61
CA HIS A 35 -2.23 3.33 -12.19
C HIS A 35 -1.29 3.86 -11.11
N PHE A 36 -0.71 5.05 -11.29
CA PHE A 36 0.18 5.67 -10.30
C PHE A 36 -0.54 5.99 -9.00
N GLN A 37 -1.77 6.50 -9.05
CA GLN A 37 -2.56 6.77 -7.85
C GLN A 37 -2.81 5.50 -7.06
N THR A 38 -3.23 4.42 -7.73
CA THR A 38 -3.49 3.13 -7.08
C THR A 38 -2.21 2.54 -6.48
N ALA A 39 -1.07 2.65 -7.19
CA ALA A 39 0.21 2.19 -6.68
C ALA A 39 0.68 2.97 -5.45
N SER A 40 0.42 4.28 -5.41
CA SER A 40 0.72 5.14 -4.26
C SER A 40 -0.08 4.72 -3.02
N GLN A 41 -1.39 4.47 -3.18
CA GLN A 41 -2.26 4.01 -2.08
C GLN A 41 -1.77 2.68 -1.49
N LEU A 42 -1.38 1.74 -2.36
CA LEU A 42 -0.82 0.47 -1.92
C LEU A 42 0.53 0.63 -1.22
N ASN A 43 1.39 1.54 -1.71
CA ASN A 43 2.68 1.82 -1.11
C ASN A 43 2.57 2.40 0.30
N GLU A 44 1.57 3.26 0.55
CA GLU A 44 1.28 3.77 1.89
C GLU A 44 0.93 2.64 2.86
N ALA A 45 0.07 1.70 2.45
CA ALA A 45 -0.27 0.54 3.25
C ALA A 45 0.95 -0.35 3.53
N ARG A 46 1.79 -0.60 2.51
CA ARG A 46 3.04 -1.38 2.67
C ARG A 46 3.98 -0.72 3.66
N LYS A 47 4.19 0.60 3.54
CA LYS A 47 5.06 1.35 4.44
C LYS A 47 4.55 1.30 5.89
N ALA A 48 3.25 1.48 6.10
CA ALA A 48 2.67 1.37 7.44
C ALA A 48 2.83 -0.04 8.04
N MET A 49 2.69 -1.09 7.25
CA MET A 49 2.94 -2.47 7.70
C MET A 49 4.42 -2.74 7.96
N ASP A 50 5.34 -2.19 7.16
CA ASP A 50 6.78 -2.33 7.36
C ASP A 50 7.25 -1.64 8.66
N ASP A 51 6.68 -0.48 8.99
CA ASP A 51 6.94 0.18 10.27
C ASP A 51 6.51 -0.71 11.45
N ILE A 52 5.33 -1.34 11.35
CA ILE A 52 4.84 -2.30 12.35
C ILE A 52 5.73 -3.54 12.42
N ARG A 53 6.20 -4.05 11.28
CA ARG A 53 7.11 -5.19 11.21
C ARG A 53 8.41 -4.90 11.96
N LEU A 54 8.99 -3.71 11.81
CA LEU A 54 10.21 -3.33 12.53
C LEU A 54 10.01 -3.34 14.04
N VAL A 55 8.87 -2.82 14.52
CA VAL A 55 8.49 -2.88 15.95
C VAL A 55 8.31 -4.32 16.41
N LEU A 56 7.70 -5.16 15.58
CA LEU A 56 7.47 -6.58 15.87
C LEU A 56 8.78 -7.37 15.96
N ILE A 57 9.71 -7.18 15.02
CA ILE A 57 11.04 -7.83 15.06
C ILE A 57 11.82 -7.39 16.30
N TRP A 58 11.78 -6.09 16.62
CA TRP A 58 12.45 -5.57 17.82
C TRP A 58 11.89 -6.19 19.11
N SER A 59 10.57 -6.25 19.23
CA SER A 59 9.91 -6.81 20.43
C SER A 59 10.15 -8.31 20.58
N VAL A 60 10.22 -9.07 19.48
CA VAL A 60 10.63 -10.49 19.51
C VAL A 60 12.08 -10.63 19.97
N LYS A 61 12.99 -9.75 19.51
CA LYS A 61 14.39 -9.76 19.95
C LYS A 61 14.54 -9.50 21.45
N GLN A 62 13.70 -8.63 22.02
CA GLN A 62 13.72 -8.31 23.44
C GLN A 62 13.09 -9.43 24.30
N GLN A 63 12.06 -10.11 23.81
CA GLN A 63 11.37 -11.20 24.51
C GLN A 63 11.13 -12.40 23.58
N PRO A 64 12.15 -13.25 23.33
CA PRO A 64 12.09 -14.31 22.33
C PRO A 64 11.05 -15.39 22.63
N ASN A 65 10.74 -15.62 23.92
CA ASN A 65 9.81 -16.66 24.36
C ASN A 65 8.34 -16.20 24.43
N ALA A 66 8.06 -14.94 24.08
CA ALA A 66 6.74 -14.33 24.21
C ALA A 66 6.11 -13.95 22.87
N VAL A 67 6.41 -14.71 21.79
CA VAL A 67 5.94 -14.43 20.42
C VAL A 67 4.44 -14.18 20.35
N VAL A 68 3.62 -14.92 21.09
CA VAL A 68 2.16 -14.71 21.13
C VAL A 68 1.80 -13.34 21.69
N LYS A 69 2.46 -12.90 22.77
CA LYS A 69 2.26 -11.53 23.31
C LYS A 69 2.77 -10.48 22.34
N THR A 70 3.83 -10.80 21.60
CA THR A 70 4.44 -9.90 20.63
C THR A 70 3.64 -9.77 19.34
N CYS A 71 3.06 -10.84 18.80
CA CYS A 71 2.16 -10.73 17.64
C CYS A 71 0.78 -10.20 18.06
N ASN A 72 0.34 -10.49 19.29
CA ASN A 72 -0.94 -10.00 19.82
C ASN A 72 -0.81 -8.56 20.31
N PHE A 73 -0.41 -7.68 19.40
CA PHE A 73 -0.56 -6.24 19.52
C PHE A 73 -2.04 -5.89 19.40
N ASN A 74 -2.84 -6.31 20.40
CA ASN A 74 -4.29 -6.15 20.44
C ASN A 74 -4.74 -4.67 20.46
N ASN A 75 -3.83 -3.72 20.33
CA ASN A 75 -4.08 -2.29 20.38
C ASN A 75 -2.99 -1.45 19.68
N ILE A 76 -2.45 -1.77 18.49
CA ILE A 76 -1.64 -0.74 17.77
C ILE A 76 -2.49 0.50 17.41
N GLN A 77 -3.82 0.37 17.37
CA GLN A 77 -4.70 1.53 17.32
C GLN A 77 -4.67 2.39 18.60
N HIS A 78 -4.20 1.90 19.76
CA HIS A 78 -4.30 2.57 21.07
C HIS A 78 -3.02 2.56 21.95
N VAL A 79 -1.97 1.78 21.65
CA VAL A 79 -0.84 1.51 22.57
C VAL A 79 0.45 2.24 22.25
N ILE A 80 0.56 2.90 21.11
CA ILE A 80 1.70 3.80 20.94
C ILE A 80 1.28 5.19 21.45
N LYS A 81 1.14 5.31 22.78
CA LYS A 81 1.22 6.63 23.42
C LYS A 81 2.54 7.24 22.94
N GLN A 82 2.48 8.42 22.32
CA GLN A 82 3.63 9.08 21.69
C GLN A 82 4.89 9.08 22.57
N ASP A 83 4.72 9.09 23.89
CA ASP A 83 5.82 9.14 24.85
C ASP A 83 6.66 7.86 24.93
N GLU A 84 6.08 6.66 24.82
CA GLU A 84 6.86 5.42 24.83
C GLU A 84 7.59 5.21 23.50
N LEU A 85 6.98 5.60 22.38
CA LEU A 85 7.65 5.61 21.09
C LEU A 85 8.76 6.65 21.01
N LYS A 86 8.55 7.85 21.57
CA LYS A 86 9.60 8.88 21.67
C LYS A 86 10.78 8.39 22.48
N ARG A 87 10.53 7.71 23.61
CA ARG A 87 11.60 7.13 24.43
C ARG A 87 12.36 6.02 23.70
N MET A 88 11.66 5.15 22.96
CA MET A 88 12.31 4.13 22.13
C MET A 88 13.09 4.73 20.96
N ASN A 89 12.52 5.72 20.27
CA ASN A 89 13.19 6.46 19.19
C ASN A 89 14.46 7.16 19.68
N GLN A 90 14.43 7.75 20.88
CA GLN A 90 15.60 8.38 21.53
C GLN A 90 16.68 7.37 21.95
N LEU A 91 16.32 6.20 22.49
CA LEU A 91 17.28 5.18 22.92
C LEU A 91 17.97 4.47 21.76
N LEU A 92 17.30 4.35 20.61
CA LEU A 92 17.76 3.55 19.47
C LEU A 92 18.19 4.38 18.25
N ASN A 93 18.13 5.72 18.33
CA ASN A 93 18.30 6.63 17.19
C ASN A 93 17.37 6.25 16.00
N TRP A 94 16.19 5.73 16.32
CA TRP A 94 15.20 5.27 15.35
C TRP A 94 14.28 6.43 15.00
N ASN A 95 14.27 6.86 13.74
CA ASN A 95 13.33 7.87 13.24
C ASN A 95 12.05 7.17 12.73
N LEU A 96 11.41 6.36 13.56
CA LEU A 96 10.16 5.68 13.19
C LEU A 96 8.99 6.64 13.39
N ASN A 97 8.62 7.31 12.32
CA ASN A 97 7.37 8.05 12.21
C ASN A 97 6.26 7.05 11.86
N ILE A 98 5.91 6.17 12.81
CA ILE A 98 4.83 5.18 12.61
C ILE A 98 3.59 5.96 12.20
N VAL A 99 3.20 5.82 10.94
CA VAL A 99 2.17 6.67 10.32
C VAL A 99 0.82 6.34 10.96
N GLN A 100 0.49 7.07 12.03
CA GLN A 100 -0.77 6.91 12.78
C GLN A 100 -2.01 7.35 11.99
N GLN A 101 -1.84 8.02 10.84
CA GLN A 101 -2.92 8.41 9.95
C GLN A 101 -2.60 8.02 8.52
N THR A 102 -3.06 6.83 8.14
CA THR A 102 -3.11 6.44 6.73
C THR A 102 -4.35 7.05 6.09
N GLN A 103 -4.15 7.71 4.96
CA GLN A 103 -5.23 8.32 4.19
C GLN A 103 -6.14 7.26 3.58
N TYR A 104 -5.59 6.10 3.19
CA TYR A 104 -6.30 5.08 2.40
C TYR A 104 -6.54 3.75 3.15
N VAL A 105 -5.85 3.51 4.27
CA VAL A 105 -6.04 2.29 5.08
C VAL A 105 -7.05 2.59 6.18
N GLU A 106 -8.04 1.71 6.33
CA GLU A 106 -9.07 1.82 7.36
C GLU A 106 -8.53 1.35 8.70
N HIS A 107 -7.93 0.17 8.72
CA HIS A 107 -7.36 -0.42 9.92
C HIS A 107 -6.29 -1.46 9.58
N ILE A 108 -5.36 -1.66 10.52
CA ILE A 108 -4.33 -2.70 10.43
C ILE A 108 -4.53 -3.66 11.61
N LYS A 109 -4.65 -4.96 11.32
CA LYS A 109 -4.72 -6.02 12.32
C LYS A 109 -3.39 -6.76 12.39
N VAL A 110 -2.92 -7.02 13.60
CA VAL A 110 -1.74 -7.84 13.86
C VAL A 110 -2.13 -8.95 14.81
N TYR A 111 -1.84 -10.20 14.45
CA TYR A 111 -2.18 -11.35 15.28
C TYR A 111 -1.21 -12.52 15.05
N ALA A 112 -1.09 -13.39 16.05
CA ALA A 112 -0.36 -14.66 15.92
C ALA A 112 -1.20 -15.68 15.15
N MET A 113 -0.58 -16.49 14.29
CA MET A 113 -1.20 -17.70 13.78
C MET A 113 -1.13 -18.83 14.80
N ASN A 114 -1.89 -19.91 14.55
CA ASN A 114 -2.02 -21.05 15.47
C ASN A 114 -0.70 -21.78 15.76
N ASP A 115 0.31 -21.60 14.91
CA ASP A 115 1.66 -22.17 15.06
C ASP A 115 2.55 -21.40 16.05
N LEU A 116 2.07 -20.27 16.60
CA LEU A 116 2.72 -19.41 17.61
C LEU A 116 4.10 -18.85 17.22
N HIS A 117 4.59 -19.14 16.01
CA HIS A 117 5.86 -18.66 15.46
C HIS A 117 5.64 -17.75 14.26
N THR A 118 4.41 -17.70 13.74
CA THR A 118 4.04 -16.84 12.63
C THR A 118 3.18 -15.68 13.13
N CYS A 119 3.61 -14.45 12.81
CA CYS A 119 2.76 -13.26 12.98
C CYS A 119 2.16 -12.86 11.63
N MET A 120 0.90 -12.43 11.63
CA MET A 120 0.22 -11.91 10.47
C MET A 120 -0.12 -10.44 10.66
N ILE A 121 0.32 -9.59 9.74
CA ILE A 121 -0.05 -8.18 9.64
C ILE A 121 -1.00 -8.04 8.45
N LYS A 122 -2.22 -7.52 8.66
CA LYS A 122 -3.21 -7.27 7.60
C LYS A 122 -3.61 -5.81 7.59
N ALA A 123 -3.45 -5.13 6.47
CA ALA A 123 -3.99 -3.79 6.23
C ALA A 123 -5.23 -3.86 5.35
N TYR A 124 -6.34 -3.29 5.84
CA TYR A 124 -7.60 -3.18 5.11
C TYR A 124 -7.75 -1.78 4.53
N PHE A 125 -8.06 -1.68 3.25
CA PHE A 125 -8.29 -0.39 2.60
C PHE A 125 -9.69 0.14 2.89
N LYS A 126 -9.82 1.46 3.04
CA LYS A 126 -11.12 2.11 3.20
C LYS A 126 -12.02 1.76 2.02
N ASN A 127 -13.28 1.48 2.29
CA ASN A 127 -14.28 1.29 1.26
C ASN A 127 -14.97 2.64 0.95
N ASN A 128 -14.27 3.53 0.25
CA ASN A 128 -14.80 4.83 -0.15
C ASN A 128 -14.26 5.28 -1.52
N HIS A 129 -14.83 6.36 -2.06
CA HIS A 129 -14.50 6.90 -3.38
C HIS A 129 -13.10 7.53 -3.48
N PHE A 130 -12.39 7.73 -2.37
CA PHE A 130 -11.01 8.22 -2.37
C PHE A 130 -9.98 7.10 -2.61
N VAL A 131 -10.38 5.85 -2.37
CA VAL A 131 -9.58 4.66 -2.64
C VAL A 131 -9.92 4.14 -4.03
N SER A 132 -8.90 3.74 -4.78
CA SER A 132 -9.06 3.11 -6.09
C SER A 132 -9.98 1.90 -6.00
N GLU A 133 -10.86 1.72 -6.98
CA GLU A 133 -11.76 0.55 -7.06
C GLU A 133 -11.02 -0.79 -7.01
N HIS A 134 -9.76 -0.80 -7.44
CA HIS A 134 -8.91 -1.99 -7.37
C HIS A 134 -8.48 -2.37 -5.95
N LEU A 135 -8.58 -1.44 -4.98
CA LEU A 135 -8.14 -1.60 -3.60
C LEU A 135 -9.28 -1.43 -2.58
N ALA A 136 -10.32 -0.65 -2.89
CA ALA A 136 -11.38 -0.30 -1.95
C ALA A 136 -12.04 -1.55 -1.35
N GLY A 137 -12.07 -1.63 0.00
CA GLY A 137 -12.62 -2.77 0.74
C GLY A 137 -11.78 -4.05 0.70
N LYS A 138 -10.65 -4.05 -0.02
CA LYS A 138 -9.71 -5.18 -0.11
C LYS A 138 -8.65 -5.10 0.98
N TYR A 139 -7.78 -6.09 1.05
CA TYR A 139 -6.67 -6.13 1.99
C TYR A 139 -5.36 -6.60 1.36
N ILE A 140 -4.27 -6.18 2.00
CA ILE A 140 -2.95 -6.76 1.81
C ILE A 140 -2.45 -7.25 3.15
N ALA A 141 -1.80 -8.40 3.15
CA ALA A 141 -1.34 -9.09 4.33
C ALA A 141 0.09 -9.56 4.17
N TYR A 142 0.85 -9.51 5.26
CA TYR A 142 2.17 -10.11 5.36
C TYR A 142 2.18 -11.13 6.49
N GLN A 143 2.58 -12.34 6.15
CA GLN A 143 2.81 -13.43 7.06
C GLN A 143 4.32 -13.52 7.33
N TYR A 144 4.71 -13.33 8.58
CA TYR A 144 6.10 -13.36 9.02
C TYR A 144 6.34 -14.60 9.86
N ASP A 145 7.13 -15.52 9.32
CA ASP A 145 7.69 -16.64 10.07
C ASP A 145 8.92 -16.12 10.83
N LEU A 146 8.79 -15.97 12.15
CA LEU A 146 9.84 -15.45 13.01
C LEU A 146 10.97 -16.48 13.25
N LYS A 147 10.69 -17.77 13.06
CA LYS A 147 11.68 -18.84 13.25
C LYS A 147 12.62 -18.92 12.06
N ASN A 148 12.08 -18.84 10.85
CA ASN A 148 12.85 -18.95 9.61
C ASN A 148 13.16 -17.59 8.96
N ASN A 149 12.73 -16.48 9.57
CA ASN A 149 12.83 -15.13 9.01
C ASN A 149 12.27 -15.02 7.58
N LYS A 150 11.17 -15.74 7.31
CA LYS A 150 10.51 -15.77 6.01
C LYS A 150 9.32 -14.82 6.03
N THR A 151 9.11 -14.12 4.92
CA THR A 151 7.93 -13.25 4.74
C THR A 151 7.16 -13.71 3.50
N GLU A 152 5.86 -13.91 3.67
CA GLU A 152 4.94 -14.23 2.58
C GLU A 152 3.90 -13.12 2.48
N CYS A 153 3.61 -12.67 1.26
CA CYS A 153 2.58 -11.67 1.03
C CYS A 153 1.29 -12.35 0.55
N LEU A 154 0.16 -11.97 1.12
CA LEU A 154 -1.17 -12.50 0.83
C LEU A 154 -2.12 -11.34 0.53
N THR A 155 -3.05 -11.51 -0.41
CA THR A 155 -3.99 -10.43 -0.77
C THR A 155 -5.20 -10.97 -1.54
N ASP A 156 -6.31 -10.23 -1.47
CA ASP A 156 -7.50 -10.38 -2.32
C ASP A 156 -7.55 -9.33 -3.45
N ILE A 157 -6.49 -8.52 -3.61
CA ILE A 157 -6.35 -7.55 -4.71
C ILE A 157 -6.15 -8.28 -6.03
N GLU A 158 -7.05 -8.04 -6.97
CA GLU A 158 -7.11 -8.77 -8.23
C GLU A 158 -6.14 -8.26 -9.29
N LYS A 159 -5.77 -6.98 -9.22
CA LYS A 159 -4.93 -6.34 -10.22
C LYS A 159 -3.48 -6.78 -10.05
N TYR A 160 -3.09 -7.78 -10.84
CA TYR A 160 -1.76 -8.41 -10.78
C TYR A 160 -0.59 -7.42 -10.82
N SER A 161 -0.68 -6.34 -11.61
CA SER A 161 0.39 -5.34 -11.71
C SER A 161 0.73 -4.66 -10.38
N LEU A 162 -0.20 -4.64 -9.43
CA LEU A 162 -0.02 -4.04 -8.11
C LEU A 162 0.60 -5.02 -7.09
N VAL A 163 0.31 -6.31 -7.23
CA VAL A 163 0.59 -7.34 -6.21
C VAL A 163 1.38 -8.53 -6.74
N LYS A 164 2.24 -8.30 -7.74
CA LYS A 164 3.06 -9.33 -8.42
C LYS A 164 3.82 -10.29 -7.48
N SER A 165 4.25 -9.81 -6.32
CA SER A 165 5.01 -10.57 -5.31
C SER A 165 4.15 -11.20 -4.23
N CYS A 166 2.82 -11.13 -4.35
CA CYS A 166 1.88 -11.61 -3.35
C CYS A 166 1.07 -12.79 -3.89
N THR A 167 0.84 -13.77 -3.04
CA THR A 167 -0.06 -14.88 -3.32
C THR A 167 -1.49 -14.38 -3.19
N ARG A 168 -2.28 -14.56 -4.25
CA ARG A 168 -3.71 -14.23 -4.25
C ARG A 168 -4.49 -15.35 -3.57
N LEU A 169 -5.38 -14.97 -2.65
CA LEU A 169 -6.31 -15.88 -1.97
C LEU A 169 -7.67 -15.93 -2.66
#